data_AF-A0A661QKB6-F1
#
_entry.id   AF-A0A661QKB6-F1
#
_cell.length_a   1.000
_cell.length_b   1.000
_cell.length_c   1.000
_cell.angle_alpha   90.00
_cell.angle_beta   90.00
_cell.angle_gamma   90.00
#
_symmetry.space_group_name_H-M   'P 1'
#
loop_
_entity.id
_entity.type
_entity.pdbx_description
1 polymer ?
#
loop_
_entity_poly.entity_id
_entity_poly.type
_entity_poly.pdbx_seq_one_letter_code
_entity_poly.pdbx_strand_id
1 'polypeptide(L)'
;MKSVKIFSVLLLLMIGTAAHASPYNFKGTWVDVEAWTGTGSNETILVVDWNRLDNGPETVSESHAFGYRWDGTAYESDMLSAFNDAGILEVTTA
;
A
#
# COMPACT_ATOMS: atom_id res chain seq x y z
N MET A 1 20.02 -16.31 -36.19
CA MET A 1 19.60 -16.97 -34.92
C MET A 1 19.95 -16.19 -33.65
N LYS A 2 20.97 -15.30 -33.63
CA LYS A 2 21.29 -14.45 -32.45
C LYS A 2 20.34 -13.24 -32.28
N SER A 3 19.86 -12.67 -33.38
CA SER A 3 18.94 -11.52 -33.41
C SER A 3 17.53 -11.82 -32.89
N VAL A 4 17.02 -13.04 -33.10
CA VAL A 4 15.70 -13.47 -32.58
C VAL A 4 15.71 -13.52 -31.04
N LYS A 5 16.81 -13.98 -30.43
CA LYS A 5 16.94 -14.04 -28.95
C LYS A 5 17.01 -12.65 -28.31
N ILE A 6 17.64 -11.68 -28.98
CA ILE A 6 17.74 -10.29 -28.50
C ILE A 6 16.38 -9.58 -28.60
N PHE A 7 15.62 -9.85 -29.67
CA PHE A 7 14.27 -9.30 -29.84
C PHE A 7 13.29 -9.86 -28.79
N SER A 8 13.42 -11.14 -28.41
CA SER A 8 12.62 -11.74 -27.34
C SER A 8 12.90 -11.15 -25.95
N VAL A 9 14.14 -10.77 -25.65
CA VAL A 9 14.50 -10.13 -24.37
C VAL A 9 13.94 -8.71 -24.27
N LEU A 10 13.96 -7.93 -25.36
CA LEU A 10 13.34 -6.60 -25.36
C LEU A 10 11.82 -6.64 -25.20
N LEU A 11 11.15 -7.67 -25.72
CA LEU A 11 9.69 -7.82 -25.60
C LEU A 11 9.27 -8.16 -24.16
N LEU A 12 10.10 -8.89 -23.40
CA LEU A 12 9.86 -9.22 -21.99
C LEU A 12 10.04 -8.03 -21.05
N LEU A 13 10.84 -7.02 -21.43
CA LEU A 13 11.07 -5.80 -20.63
C LEU A 13 9.90 -4.78 -20.70
N MET A 14 8.97 -4.94 -21.63
CA MET A 14 7.84 -4.02 -21.85
C MET A 14 6.58 -4.40 -21.04
N ILE A 15 6.63 -5.48 -20.26
CA ILE A 15 5.56 -5.87 -19.30
C ILE A 15 5.84 -5.26 -17.93
N GLY A 16 6.43 -4.05 -17.90
CA GLY A 16 6.40 -3.21 -16.71
C GLY A 16 4.98 -2.68 -16.56
N THR A 17 4.08 -3.46 -15.97
CA THR A 17 2.78 -2.95 -15.55
C THR A 17 3.03 -1.77 -14.62
N ALA A 18 2.68 -0.56 -15.05
CA ALA A 18 2.52 0.54 -14.12
C ALA A 18 1.51 0.06 -13.07
N ALA A 19 1.99 -0.21 -11.86
CA ALA A 19 1.13 -0.52 -10.73
C ALA A 19 0.42 0.78 -10.37
N HIS A 20 -0.69 1.06 -11.06
CA HIS A 20 -1.61 2.10 -10.63
C HIS A 20 -2.32 1.56 -9.39
N ALA A 21 -2.12 2.20 -8.24
CA ALA A 21 -2.92 1.92 -7.05
C ALA A 21 -4.39 2.23 -7.39
N SER A 22 -5.20 1.19 -7.56
CA SER A 22 -6.64 1.31 -7.68
C SER A 22 -7.24 1.26 -6.28
N PRO A 23 -8.31 2.02 -6.00
CA PRO A 23 -9.03 1.92 -4.74
C PRO A 23 -9.39 0.46 -4.43
N TYR A 24 -9.18 0.05 -3.19
CA TYR A 24 -9.49 -1.27 -2.67
C TYR A 24 -10.89 -1.30 -2.08
N ASN A 25 -11.70 -2.30 -2.44
CA ASN A 25 -13.01 -2.49 -1.82
C ASN A 25 -12.86 -3.28 -0.52
N PHE A 26 -12.88 -2.60 0.62
CA PHE A 26 -12.90 -3.21 1.93
C PHE A 26 -14.35 -3.27 2.45
N LYS A 27 -14.96 -4.45 2.38
CA LYS A 27 -16.33 -4.72 2.89
C LYS A 27 -17.40 -3.73 2.39
N GLY A 28 -17.34 -3.32 1.13
CA GLY A 28 -18.29 -2.38 0.52
C GLY A 28 -17.85 -0.92 0.56
N THR A 29 -16.76 -0.59 1.24
CA THR A 29 -16.16 0.75 1.24
C THR A 29 -14.94 0.77 0.34
N TRP A 30 -14.86 1.75 -0.56
CA TRP A 30 -13.67 1.98 -1.37
C TRP A 30 -12.66 2.79 -0.57
N VAL A 31 -11.46 2.25 -0.41
CA VAL A 31 -10.35 2.84 0.33
C VAL A 31 -9.15 2.93 -0.60
N ASP A 32 -8.50 4.09 -0.67
CA ASP A 32 -7.21 4.19 -1.35
C ASP A 32 -6.12 3.68 -0.40
N VAL A 33 -5.62 2.47 -0.65
CA VAL A 33 -4.65 1.81 0.24
C VAL A 33 -3.26 2.00 -0.33
N GLU A 34 -2.43 2.76 0.39
CA GLU A 34 -1.12 3.19 -0.07
C GLU A 34 -0.11 2.04 -0.08
N ALA A 35 -0.20 1.16 0.91
CA ALA A 35 0.68 0.00 1.02
C ALA A 35 -0.02 -1.17 1.72
N TRP A 36 0.43 -2.37 1.36
CA TRP A 36 0.04 -3.61 2.01
C TRP A 36 1.26 -4.33 2.57
N THR A 37 1.09 -4.96 3.73
CA THR A 37 2.04 -5.97 4.23
C THR A 37 1.30 -7.21 4.74
N GLY A 38 2.05 -8.28 4.95
CA GLY A 38 1.50 -9.56 5.35
C GLY A 38 0.81 -10.33 4.23
N THR A 39 0.31 -11.52 4.58
CA THR A 39 -0.36 -12.46 3.68
C THR A 39 -1.42 -13.23 4.45
N GLY A 40 -2.50 -13.62 3.78
CA GLY A 40 -3.54 -14.46 4.36
C GLY A 40 -4.93 -14.03 3.92
N SER A 41 -5.95 -14.78 4.36
CA SER A 41 -7.34 -14.52 3.97
C SER A 41 -8.01 -13.43 4.82
N ASN A 42 -7.52 -13.18 6.02
CA ASN A 42 -8.03 -12.11 6.86
C ASN A 42 -7.35 -10.79 6.51
N GLU A 43 -8.07 -9.69 6.65
CA GLU A 43 -7.58 -8.36 6.33
C GLU A 43 -8.13 -7.29 7.27
N THR A 44 -7.33 -6.25 7.47
CA THR A 44 -7.68 -5.03 8.18
C THR A 44 -7.02 -3.84 7.52
N ILE A 45 -7.60 -2.66 7.76
CA ILE A 45 -7.07 -1.37 7.30
C ILE A 45 -6.79 -0.51 8.53
N LEU A 46 -5.58 0.03 8.63
CA LEU A 46 -5.24 1.12 9.53
C LEU A 46 -5.40 2.43 8.77
N VAL A 47 -6.26 3.33 9.28
CA VAL A 47 -6.38 4.70 8.77
C VAL A 47 -5.75 5.67 9.77
N VAL A 48 -4.81 6.48 9.29
CA VAL A 48 -4.23 7.60 10.04
C VAL A 48 -4.84 8.87 9.48
N ASP A 49 -5.70 9.52 10.27
CA ASP A 49 -6.35 10.77 9.89
C ASP A 49 -5.74 11.93 10.67
N TRP A 50 -5.05 12.82 9.97
CA TRP A 50 -4.43 14.00 10.57
C TRP A 50 -5.47 15.08 10.79
N ASN A 51 -6.08 15.11 11.97
CA ASN A 51 -6.97 16.20 12.34
C ASN A 51 -6.17 17.49 12.64
N ARG A 52 -5.84 18.25 11.59
CA ARG A 52 -5.16 19.53 11.71
C ARG A 52 -6.18 20.63 12.04
N LEU A 53 -6.10 21.18 13.25
CA LEU A 53 -7.03 22.19 13.79
C LEU A 53 -6.74 23.64 13.34
N ASP A 54 -6.09 23.88 12.20
CA ASP A 54 -6.02 25.24 11.65
C ASP A 54 -7.20 25.49 10.72
N ASN A 55 -8.08 26.41 11.13
CA ASN A 55 -9.29 26.84 10.43
C ASN A 55 -9.01 27.65 9.15
N GLY A 56 -7.90 27.37 8.47
CA GLY A 56 -7.58 27.96 7.18
C GLY A 56 -8.50 27.38 6.09
N PRO A 57 -8.90 28.18 5.08
CA PRO A 57 -9.80 27.73 4.01
C PRO A 57 -9.21 26.62 3.11
N GLU A 58 -7.92 26.30 3.25
CA GLU A 58 -7.17 25.34 2.43
C GLU A 58 -6.69 24.12 3.23
N THR A 59 -7.10 23.96 4.50
CA THR A 59 -6.67 22.81 5.30
C THR A 59 -7.50 21.58 4.96
N VAL A 60 -7.06 20.81 3.97
CA VAL A 60 -7.50 19.42 3.83
C VAL A 60 -6.70 18.61 4.85
N SER A 61 -7.38 18.07 5.85
CA SER A 61 -6.80 17.05 6.74
C SER A 61 -6.36 15.87 5.87
N GLU A 62 -5.07 15.59 5.84
CA GLU A 62 -4.51 14.46 5.12
C GLU A 62 -4.88 13.16 5.86
N SER A 63 -5.35 12.16 5.13
CA SER A 63 -5.62 10.83 5.69
C SER A 63 -4.88 9.78 4.87
N HIS A 64 -4.26 8.82 5.53
CA HIS A 64 -3.54 7.70 4.92
C HIS A 64 -4.19 6.38 5.31
N ALA A 65 -4.18 5.40 4.41
CA ALA A 65 -4.67 4.06 4.71
C ALA A 65 -3.67 2.96 4.32
N PHE A 66 -3.45 2.03 5.24
CA PHE A 66 -2.51 0.92 5.10
C PHE A 66 -3.20 -0.41 5.39
N GLY A 67 -2.91 -1.42 4.57
CA GLY A 67 -3.55 -2.73 4.67
C GLY A 67 -2.65 -3.80 5.27
N TYR A 68 -3.21 -4.66 6.12
CA TYR A 68 -2.52 -5.82 6.69
C TYR A 68 -3.32 -7.09 6.49
N ARG A 69 -2.63 -8.18 6.11
CA ARG A 69 -3.22 -9.51 5.91
C ARG A 69 -2.57 -10.56 6.80
N TRP A 70 -3.38 -11.49 7.28
CA TRP A 70 -2.93 -12.60 8.12
C TRP A 70 -3.82 -13.85 7.97
N ASP A 71 -3.31 -14.97 8.47
CA ASP A 71 -4.07 -16.19 8.71
C ASP A 71 -4.08 -16.52 10.21
N GLY A 72 -5.12 -17.22 10.68
CA GLY A 72 -5.24 -17.60 12.09
C GLY A 72 -5.46 -16.40 13.04
N THR A 73 -4.83 -16.45 14.21
CA THR A 73 -4.92 -15.40 15.23
C THR A 73 -3.77 -14.40 15.05
N ALA A 74 -4.11 -13.13 14.95
CA ALA A 74 -3.17 -12.01 14.96
C ALA A 74 -3.73 -10.88 15.82
N TYR A 75 -2.85 -10.02 16.29
CA TYR A 75 -3.16 -8.82 17.08
C TYR A 75 -2.74 -7.56 16.34
N GLU A 76 -3.27 -6.42 16.75
CA GLU A 76 -2.90 -5.12 16.19
C GLU A 76 -1.41 -4.81 16.37
N SER A 77 -0.77 -5.34 17.42
CA SER A 77 0.68 -5.24 17.61
C SER A 77 1.48 -5.97 16.52
N ASP A 78 0.97 -7.08 16.00
CA ASP A 78 1.62 -7.83 14.92
C ASP A 78 1.54 -7.03 13.61
N MET A 79 0.38 -6.42 13.35
CA MET A 79 0.19 -5.48 12.23
C MET A 79 1.18 -4.30 12.31
N LEU A 80 1.27 -3.63 13.46
CA LEU A 80 2.16 -2.48 13.63
C LEU A 80 3.64 -2.89 13.48
N SER A 81 4.02 -4.06 13.99
CA SER A 81 5.36 -4.62 13.81
C SER A 81 5.65 -4.91 12.33
N ALA A 82 4.71 -5.53 11.63
CA ALA A 82 4.84 -5.81 10.20
C ALA A 82 4.94 -4.53 9.35
N PHE A 83 4.23 -3.47 9.72
CA PHE A 83 4.37 -2.16 9.06
C PHE A 83 5.74 -1.53 9.30
N ASN A 84 6.25 -1.59 10.53
CA ASN A 84 7.60 -1.13 10.86
C ASN A 84 8.66 -1.91 10.06
N ASP A 85 8.58 -3.24 10.06
CA ASP A 85 9.56 -4.10 9.39
C ASP A 85 9.53 -3.94 7.87
N ALA A 86 8.37 -3.60 7.30
CA ALA A 86 8.21 -3.27 5.89
C ALA A 86 8.60 -1.83 5.53
N GLY A 87 8.93 -0.98 6.51
CA GLY A 87 9.22 0.44 6.30
C GLY A 87 8.02 1.28 5.85
N ILE A 88 6.80 0.76 5.99
CA ILE A 88 5.56 1.42 5.50
C ILE A 88 5.29 2.73 6.25
N LEU A 89 5.68 2.80 7.52
CA LEU A 89 5.49 3.97 8.38
C LEU A 89 6.76 4.81 8.51
N GLU A 90 7.81 4.51 7.74
CA GLU A 90 9.08 5.24 7.84
C GLU A 90 8.93 6.64 7.23
N VAL A 91 9.00 7.66 8.09
CA VAL A 91 9.08 9.06 7.64
C VAL A 91 10.51 9.34 7.23
N THR A 92 10.77 9.35 5.92
CA THR A 92 12.03 9.87 5.39
C THR A 92 11.93 11.39 5.32
N THR A 93 12.56 12.07 6.28
CA THR A 93 12.75 13.52 6.17
C THR A 93 13.80 13.76 5.07
N ALA A 94 13.38 14.34 3.95
CA ALA A 94 14.26 14.81 2.89
C ALA A 94 15.08 16.03 3.33
#